data_AF-A0A2G8JF40-F1
#
_entry.id   AF-A0A2G8JF40-F1
#
_cell.length_a   1.000
_cell.length_b   1.000
_cell.length_c   1.000
_cell.angle_alpha   90.00
_cell.angle_beta   90.00
_cell.angle_gamma   90.00
#
_symmetry.space_group_name_H-M   'P 1'
#
loop_
_entity.id
_entity.type
_entity.pdbx_description
1 polymer ?
#
loop_
_entity_poly.entity_id
_entity_poly.type
_entity_poly.pdbx_seq_one_letter_code
_entity_poly.pdbx_strand_id
1 'polypeptide(L)'
;MYIVLNMAETTPDGTRFQTILKYRRTVLANNISMELSSLLIENGIIEPADQEKLNQVKEHAGLMASQKEFADILIQKSDWMEEEIRDFQTCLEKLNLKVLISKIFREEISEDEKLRKEGSSSNEREGNSDIHITVEGDGNQVTSNNVIYINHCS
;
A
#
# COMPACT_ATOMS: atom_id res chain seq x y z
N MET A 1 24.30 -11.60 1.82
CA MET A 1 23.78 -12.58 2.79
C MET A 1 22.30 -12.29 2.93
N TYR A 2 21.45 -13.12 2.33
CA TYR A 2 20.00 -12.94 2.35
C TYR A 2 19.48 -13.68 3.57
N ILE A 3 18.83 -12.98 4.49
CA ILE A 3 18.02 -13.64 5.51
C ILE A 3 16.77 -14.10 4.77
N VAL A 4 16.75 -15.37 4.36
CA VAL A 4 15.50 -16.02 3.96
C VAL A 4 14.69 -16.17 5.24
N LEU A 5 13.82 -15.19 5.50
CA LEU A 5 12.76 -15.37 6.48
C LEU A 5 11.82 -16.42 5.88
N ASN A 6 12.10 -17.67 6.21
CA ASN A 6 11.21 -18.79 5.96
C ASN A 6 10.02 -18.64 6.91
N MET A 7 9.18 -17.62 6.68
CA MET A 7 7.91 -17.49 7.36
C MET A 7 6.96 -18.42 6.63
N ALA A 8 6.44 -19.41 7.34
CA ALA A 8 5.30 -20.19 6.89
C ALA A 8 4.22 -19.23 6.35
N GLU A 9 3.51 -19.68 5.32
CA GLU A 9 2.34 -19.02 4.71
C GLU A 9 1.27 -18.71 5.77
N THR A 10 1.48 -17.70 6.61
CA THR A 10 0.48 -17.28 7.58
C THR A 10 -0.48 -16.36 6.85
N THR A 11 -1.70 -16.84 6.62
CA THR A 11 -2.84 -16.01 6.23
C THR A 11 -2.83 -14.75 7.11
N PRO A 12 -2.80 -13.54 6.55
CA PRO A 12 -2.83 -12.33 7.36
C PRO A 12 -4.12 -12.33 8.20
N ASP A 13 -4.04 -11.83 9.43
CA ASP A 13 -5.26 -11.55 10.20
C ASP A 13 -6.11 -10.49 9.48
N GLY A 14 -7.40 -10.40 9.83
CA GLY A 14 -8.35 -9.48 9.19
C GLY A 14 -7.90 -8.02 9.13
N THR A 15 -7.26 -7.53 10.20
CA THR A 15 -6.82 -6.13 10.28
C THR A 15 -5.62 -5.87 9.36
N ARG A 16 -4.65 -6.80 9.36
CA ARG A 16 -3.49 -6.76 8.46
C ARG A 16 -3.93 -6.89 7.01
N PHE A 17 -4.86 -7.80 6.71
CA PHE A 17 -5.40 -7.97 5.37
C PHE A 17 -6.09 -6.70 4.85
N GLN A 18 -6.95 -6.09 5.67
CA GLN A 18 -7.60 -4.83 5.30
C GLN A 18 -6.57 -3.71 5.03
N THR A 19 -5.49 -3.66 5.81
CA THR A 19 -4.39 -2.69 5.62
C THR A 19 -3.64 -2.95 4.31
N ILE A 20 -3.39 -4.22 3.96
CA ILE A 20 -2.79 -4.59 2.68
C ILE A 20 -3.69 -4.14 1.52
N LEU A 21 -5.00 -4.39 1.60
CA LEU A 21 -5.94 -3.95 0.55
C LEU A 21 -5.93 -2.43 0.39
N LYS A 22 -5.93 -1.67 1.50
CA LYS A 22 -5.80 -0.20 1.49
C LYS A 22 -4.51 0.25 0.80
N TYR A 23 -3.37 -0.36 1.13
CA TYR A 23 -2.08 -0.03 0.54
C TYR A 23 -2.00 -0.38 -0.96
N ARG A 24 -2.66 -1.47 -1.35
CA ARG A 24 -2.65 -2.01 -2.72
C ARG A 24 -3.89 -1.60 -3.52
N ARG A 25 -4.65 -0.57 -3.12
CA ARG A 25 -5.88 -0.11 -3.81
C ARG A 25 -5.72 0.04 -5.32
N THR A 26 -4.65 0.69 -5.78
CA THR A 26 -4.40 0.88 -7.22
C THR A 26 -4.09 -0.44 -7.93
N VAL A 27 -3.36 -1.34 -7.27
CA VAL A 27 -3.07 -2.67 -7.80
C VAL A 27 -4.35 -3.50 -7.89
N LEU A 28 -5.21 -3.44 -6.87
CA LEU A 28 -6.55 -4.02 -6.89
C LEU A 28 -7.34 -3.51 -8.08
N ALA A 29 -7.60 -2.19 -8.15
CA ALA A 29 -8.40 -1.60 -9.21
C ALA A 29 -7.91 -1.95 -10.62
N ASN A 30 -6.60 -1.98 -10.84
CA ASN A 30 -6.05 -2.27 -12.18
C ASN A 30 -6.11 -3.76 -12.58
N ASN A 31 -6.34 -4.68 -11.65
CA ASN A 31 -6.27 -6.12 -11.92
C ASN A 31 -7.56 -6.88 -11.58
N ILE A 32 -8.56 -6.25 -10.93
CA ILE A 32 -9.85 -6.87 -10.67
C ILE A 32 -10.76 -6.83 -11.90
N SER A 33 -11.46 -7.93 -12.13
CA SER A 33 -12.41 -8.13 -13.23
C SER A 33 -13.84 -8.23 -12.71
N MET A 34 -14.84 -8.05 -13.58
CA MET A 34 -16.24 -8.29 -13.22
C MET A 34 -16.56 -9.77 -13.00
N GLU A 35 -15.72 -10.68 -13.52
CA GLU A 35 -15.86 -12.11 -13.22
C GLU A 35 -15.49 -12.40 -11.77
N LEU A 36 -14.53 -11.66 -11.21
CA LEU A 36 -14.18 -11.75 -9.80
C LEU A 36 -15.35 -11.29 -8.93
N SER A 37 -16.08 -10.23 -9.28
CA SER A 37 -17.21 -9.78 -8.46
C SER A 37 -18.31 -10.84 -8.37
N SER A 38 -18.67 -11.49 -9.48
CA SER A 38 -19.61 -12.62 -9.46
C SER A 38 -19.15 -13.75 -8.54
N LEU A 39 -17.87 -14.13 -8.63
CA LEU A 39 -17.32 -15.22 -7.83
C LEU A 39 -17.29 -14.87 -6.33
N LEU A 40 -16.96 -13.61 -5.99
CA LEU A 40 -16.98 -13.15 -4.60
C LEU A 40 -18.40 -13.12 -4.00
N ILE A 41 -19.44 -12.90 -4.82
CA ILE A 41 -20.84 -12.98 -4.38
C ILE A 41 -21.24 -14.43 -4.11
N GLU A 42 -20.86 -15.35 -5.00
CA GLU A 42 -21.11 -16.79 -4.81
C GLU A 42 -20.46 -17.33 -3.53
N ASN A 43 -19.33 -16.74 -3.12
CA ASN A 43 -18.64 -17.08 -1.87
C ASN A 43 -19.07 -16.20 -0.68
N GLY A 44 -20.08 -15.34 -0.85
CA GLY A 44 -20.64 -14.52 0.23
C GLY A 44 -19.72 -13.41 0.76
N ILE A 45 -18.66 -13.06 0.03
CA ILE A 45 -17.65 -12.07 0.47
C ILE A 45 -18.14 -10.64 0.24
N ILE A 46 -18.86 -10.41 -0.86
CA ILE A 46 -19.54 -9.14 -1.19
C ILE A 46 -21.02 -9.40 -1.47
N GLU A 47 -21.85 -8.36 -1.39
CA GLU A 47 -23.30 -8.51 -1.52
C GLU A 47 -23.78 -8.43 -2.97
N PRO A 48 -24.91 -9.06 -3.34
CA PRO A 48 -25.52 -8.87 -4.67
C PRO A 48 -25.81 -7.40 -5.02
N ALA A 49 -26.11 -6.56 -4.01
CA ALA A 49 -26.32 -5.12 -4.19
C ALA A 49 -25.04 -4.41 -4.67
N ASP A 50 -23.86 -4.89 -4.26
CA ASP A 50 -22.58 -4.37 -4.73
C ASP A 50 -22.40 -4.61 -6.24
N GLN A 51 -22.81 -5.77 -6.75
CA GLN A 51 -22.76 -6.06 -8.20
C GLN A 51 -23.61 -5.09 -9.01
N GLU A 52 -24.81 -4.79 -8.52
CA GLU A 52 -25.71 -3.86 -9.18
C GLU A 52 -25.09 -2.47 -9.25
N LYS A 53 -24.52 -2.00 -8.13
CA LYS A 53 -23.78 -0.73 -8.07
C LYS A 53 -22.59 -0.73 -9.03
N LEU A 54 -21.80 -1.80 -9.09
CA LEU A 54 -20.67 -1.91 -10.02
C LEU A 54 -21.10 -1.86 -11.48
N ASN A 55 -22.22 -2.50 -11.82
CA ASN A 55 -22.80 -2.46 -13.17
C ASN A 55 -23.29 -1.05 -13.51
N GLN A 56 -24.00 -0.37 -12.60
CA GLN A 56 -24.44 1.01 -12.78
C GLN A 56 -23.24 1.95 -12.98
N VAL A 57 -22.20 1.86 -12.15
CA VAL A 57 -20.98 2.68 -12.32
C VAL A 57 -20.30 2.37 -13.65
N LYS A 58 -20.26 1.11 -14.07
CA LYS A 58 -19.69 0.71 -15.36
C LYS A 58 -20.44 1.34 -16.54
N GLU A 59 -21.77 1.36 -16.48
CA GLU A 59 -22.62 1.96 -17.52
C GLU A 59 -22.47 3.48 -17.60
N HIS A 60 -22.40 4.17 -16.45
CA HIS A 60 -22.40 5.64 -16.39
C HIS A 60 -21.00 6.26 -16.51
N ALA A 61 -19.98 5.61 -15.95
CA ALA A 61 -18.62 6.15 -15.81
C ALA A 61 -17.53 5.26 -16.44
N GLY A 62 -17.91 4.11 -16.98
CA GLY A 62 -17.02 3.20 -17.68
C GLY A 62 -16.32 2.18 -16.78
N LEU A 63 -15.60 1.26 -17.42
CA LEU A 63 -14.95 0.12 -16.76
C LEU A 63 -13.97 0.54 -15.66
N MET A 64 -13.12 1.54 -15.93
CA MET A 64 -12.10 2.00 -14.98
C MET A 64 -12.70 2.58 -13.69
N ALA A 65 -13.85 3.25 -13.79
CA ALA A 65 -14.56 3.76 -12.62
C ALA A 65 -15.16 2.60 -11.80
N SER A 66 -15.79 1.64 -12.48
CA SER A 66 -16.35 0.44 -11.86
C SER A 66 -15.27 -0.39 -11.13
N GLN A 67 -14.09 -0.53 -11.73
CA GLN A 67 -12.95 -1.19 -11.08
C GLN A 67 -12.43 -0.43 -9.85
N LYS A 68 -12.42 0.90 -9.86
CA LYS A 68 -12.07 1.67 -8.66
C LYS A 68 -13.10 1.47 -7.55
N GLU A 69 -14.38 1.52 -7.90
CA GLU A 69 -15.47 1.27 -6.95
C GLU A 69 -15.39 -0.13 -6.37
N PHE A 70 -15.06 -1.13 -7.18
CA PHE A 70 -14.93 -2.50 -6.70
C PHE A 70 -13.76 -2.66 -5.72
N ALA A 71 -12.62 -2.02 -5.98
CA ALA A 71 -11.53 -1.99 -5.01
C ALA A 71 -11.95 -1.32 -3.70
N ASP A 72 -12.77 -0.27 -3.77
CA ASP A 72 -13.27 0.44 -2.59
C ASP A 72 -14.22 -0.40 -1.76
N ILE A 73 -15.12 -1.16 -2.37
CA ILE A 73 -16.02 -2.10 -1.70
C ILE A 73 -15.21 -3.13 -0.88
N LEU A 74 -14.19 -3.73 -1.50
CA LEU A 74 -13.32 -4.70 -0.83
C LEU A 74 -12.55 -4.08 0.35
N ILE A 75 -12.13 -2.82 0.23
CA ILE A 75 -11.42 -2.08 1.27
C ILE A 75 -12.36 -1.69 2.43
N GLN A 76 -13.61 -1.33 2.12
CA GLN A 76 -14.60 -0.88 3.09
C GLN A 76 -15.09 -2.01 4.00
N LYS A 77 -15.05 -3.27 3.53
CA LYS A 77 -15.25 -4.43 4.41
C LYS A 77 -14.23 -4.41 5.55
N SER A 78 -14.71 -4.20 6.78
CA SER A 78 -13.90 -4.02 7.97
C SER A 78 -13.56 -5.32 8.69
N ASP A 79 -14.38 -6.34 8.53
CA ASP A 79 -14.39 -7.52 9.40
C ASP A 79 -13.97 -8.78 8.62
N TRP A 80 -12.83 -8.70 7.93
CA TRP A 80 -12.30 -9.83 7.18
C TRP A 80 -11.96 -11.00 8.10
N MET A 81 -12.68 -12.11 7.98
CA MET A 81 -12.39 -13.35 8.70
C MET A 81 -11.31 -14.17 7.97
N GLU A 82 -10.55 -15.00 8.68
CA GLU A 82 -9.52 -15.87 8.06
C GLU A 82 -10.08 -16.77 6.95
N GLU A 83 -11.33 -17.24 7.11
CA GLU A 83 -12.05 -18.02 6.09
C GLU A 83 -12.32 -17.17 4.85
N GLU A 84 -12.85 -15.96 5.00
CA GLU A 84 -13.12 -15.04 3.88
C GLU A 84 -11.84 -14.64 3.14
N ILE A 85 -10.73 -14.48 3.86
CA ILE A 85 -9.42 -14.19 3.26
C ILE A 85 -8.95 -15.36 2.41
N ARG A 86 -9.15 -16.59 2.88
CA ARG A 86 -8.83 -17.82 2.15
C ARG A 86 -9.74 -18.02 0.94
N ASP A 87 -11.03 -17.73 1.08
CA ASP A 87 -12.00 -17.81 0.01
C ASP A 87 -11.72 -16.74 -1.06
N PHE A 88 -11.35 -15.53 -0.65
CA PHE A 88 -10.88 -14.49 -1.54
C PHE A 88 -9.65 -14.94 -2.33
N GLN A 89 -8.64 -15.50 -1.65
CA GLN A 89 -7.46 -16.06 -2.32
C GLN A 89 -7.85 -17.17 -3.31
N THR A 90 -8.74 -18.08 -2.92
CA THR A 90 -9.25 -19.16 -3.77
C THR A 90 -9.96 -18.61 -5.01
N CYS A 91 -10.73 -17.53 -4.87
CA CYS A 91 -11.38 -16.84 -5.98
C CYS A 91 -10.35 -16.26 -6.96
N LEU A 92 -9.28 -15.64 -6.45
CA LEU A 92 -8.19 -15.14 -7.28
C LEU A 92 -7.46 -16.29 -8.01
N GLU A 93 -7.27 -17.44 -7.35
CA GLU A 93 -6.62 -18.62 -7.93
C GLU A 93 -7.46 -19.23 -9.04
N LYS A 94 -8.78 -19.36 -8.85
CA LYS A 94 -9.74 -19.84 -9.86
C LYS A 94 -9.70 -19.00 -11.14
N LEU A 95 -9.54 -17.68 -11.01
CA LEU A 95 -9.44 -16.75 -12.12
C LEU A 95 -8.00 -16.55 -12.62
N ASN A 96 -7.04 -17.31 -12.10
CA ASN A 96 -5.63 -17.26 -12.46
C ASN A 96 -5.01 -15.85 -12.29
N LEU A 97 -5.48 -15.08 -11.30
CA LEU A 97 -5.04 -13.70 -11.03
C LEU A 97 -3.72 -13.68 -10.23
N LYS A 98 -2.68 -14.34 -10.76
CA LYS A 98 -1.38 -14.54 -10.09
C LYS A 98 -0.71 -13.24 -9.64
N VAL A 99 -0.91 -12.15 -10.39
CA VAL A 99 -0.36 -10.82 -10.05
C VAL A 99 -1.02 -10.26 -8.79
N LEU A 100 -2.35 -10.39 -8.64
CA LEU A 100 -3.04 -9.97 -7.42
C LEU A 100 -2.63 -10.84 -6.24
N ILE A 101 -2.56 -12.15 -6.44
CA ILE A 101 -2.13 -13.08 -5.39
C ILE A 101 -0.73 -12.70 -4.89
N SER A 102 0.23 -12.48 -5.79
CA SER A 102 1.59 -12.11 -5.36
C SER A 102 1.64 -10.76 -4.65
N LYS A 103 0.82 -9.79 -5.07
CA LYS A 103 0.85 -8.43 -4.49
C LYS A 103 0.11 -8.30 -3.16
N ILE A 104 -0.85 -9.17 -2.89
CA ILE A 104 -1.69 -9.17 -1.69
C ILE A 104 -1.18 -10.19 -0.66
N PHE A 105 -0.81 -11.39 -1.11
CA PHE A 105 -0.52 -12.54 -0.23
C PHE A 105 0.94 -12.93 -0.14
N ARG A 106 1.79 -12.57 -1.12
CA ARG A 106 3.23 -12.78 -1.01
C ARG A 106 3.92 -11.48 -0.60
N GLU A 107 4.47 -11.46 0.60
CA GLU A 107 5.33 -10.37 1.03
C GLU A 107 6.60 -10.32 0.18
N GLU A 108 6.58 -9.46 -0.83
CA GLU A 108 7.72 -8.59 -1.11
C GLU A 108 7.24 -7.14 -0.90
N ILE A 109 7.06 -6.76 0.36
CA ILE A 109 7.31 -5.37 0.72
C ILE A 109 8.84 -5.30 0.79
N SER A 110 9.49 -4.97 -0.33
CA SER A 110 10.93 -4.70 -0.31
C SER A 110 11.21 -3.67 0.79
N GLU A 111 12.28 -3.86 1.57
CA GLU A 111 12.72 -2.89 2.59
C GLU A 111 12.85 -1.47 2.02
N ASP A 112 13.05 -1.32 0.70
CA ASP A 112 13.05 -0.04 -0.01
C ASP A 112 11.74 0.76 0.11
N GLU A 113 10.59 0.10 0.24
CA GLU A 113 9.29 0.78 0.38
C GLU A 113 9.00 1.18 1.84
N LYS A 114 9.63 0.48 2.80
CA LYS A 114 9.60 0.83 4.23
C LYS A 114 10.51 2.02 4.54
N LEU A 115 11.73 2.03 3.97
CA LEU A 115 12.68 3.14 4.10
C LEU A 115 12.20 4.44 3.42
N ARG A 116 11.37 4.34 2.37
CA ARG A 116 10.76 5.51 1.73
C ARG A 116 9.66 6.19 2.54
N LYS A 117 9.10 5.53 3.57
CA LYS A 117 8.10 6.14 4.47
C LYS A 117 8.62 6.40 5.89
N GLU A 118 9.65 5.69 6.35
CA GLU A 118 10.34 6.02 7.61
C GLU A 118 11.27 7.24 7.49
N GLY A 119 11.59 7.70 6.27
CA GLY A 119 12.28 8.98 6.05
C GLY A 119 11.39 10.23 6.14
N SER A 120 10.13 10.11 6.53
CA SER A 120 9.21 11.25 6.65
C SER A 120 8.23 11.09 7.79
N SER A 121 8.72 11.05 9.03
CA SER A 121 7.98 11.68 10.12
C SER A 121 8.86 11.96 11.33
N SER A 122 8.77 13.22 11.76
CA SER A 122 9.07 13.73 13.10
C SER A 122 10.52 14.06 13.43
N ASN A 123 10.89 15.30 13.13
CA ASN A 123 11.72 16.07 14.06
C ASN A 123 10.81 17.07 14.79
N GLU A 124 9.97 16.58 15.70
CA GLU A 124 9.40 17.41 16.76
C GLU A 124 10.12 17.06 18.06
N ARG A 125 11.11 17.89 18.41
CA ARG A 125 11.42 18.16 19.81
C ARG A 125 11.98 19.56 19.92
N GLU A 126 11.15 20.45 20.43
CA GLU A 126 11.59 21.66 21.11
C GLU A 126 12.72 21.30 22.08
N GLY A 127 13.89 21.84 21.80
CA GLY A 127 15.05 21.85 22.67
C GLY A 127 15.64 23.24 22.55
N ASN A 128 15.15 24.13 23.40
CA ASN A 128 15.61 25.50 23.57
C ASN A 128 17.14 25.57 23.56
N SER A 129 17.71 26.23 22.57
CA SER A 129 19.10 26.71 22.57
C SER A 129 19.18 27.84 21.58
N ASP A 130 19.09 29.07 22.09
CA ASP A 130 19.46 30.28 21.37
C ASP A 130 20.85 30.11 20.74
N ILE A 131 20.90 29.79 19.44
CA ILE A 131 22.14 29.88 18.69
C ILE A 131 22.29 31.35 18.29
N HIS A 132 22.94 32.11 19.16
CA HIS A 132 23.52 33.40 18.82
C HIS A 132 24.59 33.18 17.75
N ILE A 133 24.26 33.50 16.50
CA ILE A 133 25.26 33.61 15.43
C ILE A 133 25.79 35.04 15.46
N THR A 134 26.95 35.26 16.10
CA THR A 134 27.71 36.50 15.90
C THR A 134 28.41 36.39 14.56
N VAL A 135 27.88 37.06 13.54
CA VAL A 135 28.56 37.23 12.25
C VAL A 135 29.47 38.45 12.37
N GLU A 136 30.73 38.25 12.76
CA GLU A 136 31.78 39.21 12.41
C GLU A 136 32.20 38.93 10.97
N GLY A 137 31.55 39.63 10.04
CA GLY A 137 31.95 39.70 8.64
C GLY A 137 32.51 41.09 8.36
N ASP A 138 33.83 41.24 8.43
CA ASP A 138 34.50 42.29 7.66
C ASP A 138 34.32 41.92 6.17
N GLY A 139 33.95 42.92 5.38
CA GLY A 139 33.27 42.73 4.12
C GLY A 139 34.02 41.84 3.13
N ASN A 140 33.38 40.76 2.68
CA ASN A 140 33.42 40.41 1.27
C ASN A 140 32.31 39.41 0.91
N GLN A 141 31.57 39.73 -0.13
CA GLN A 141 30.59 38.82 -0.74
C GLN A 141 31.34 37.66 -1.39
N VAL A 142 31.02 36.42 -1.05
CA VAL A 142 31.43 35.25 -1.85
C VAL A 142 30.24 34.30 -2.02
N THR A 143 29.93 34.09 -3.29
CA THR A 143 28.90 33.26 -3.89
C THR A 143 28.99 31.80 -3.45
N SER A 144 27.83 31.21 -3.16
CA SER A 144 27.61 29.82 -2.82
C SER A 144 28.32 28.86 -3.77
N ASN A 145 29.32 28.14 -3.26
CA ASN A 145 29.78 26.84 -3.77
C ASN A 145 30.55 26.13 -2.65
N ASN A 146 29.86 25.73 -1.59
CA ASN A 146 30.47 24.88 -0.56
C ASN A 146 30.23 23.42 -0.92
N VAL A 147 31.22 22.83 -1.57
CA VAL A 147 31.43 21.37 -1.60
C VAL A 147 31.85 20.95 -0.19
N ILE A 148 31.00 20.19 0.51
CA ILE A 148 31.34 19.62 1.82
C ILE A 148 32.05 18.29 1.58
N TYR A 149 33.34 18.22 1.90
CA TYR A 149 34.09 16.97 1.98
C TYR A 149 33.91 16.35 3.38
N ILE A 150 33.27 15.19 3.45
CA ILE A 150 33.20 14.40 4.68
C ILE A 150 34.32 13.36 4.62
N ASN A 151 35.36 13.55 5.43
CA ASN A 151 36.44 12.58 5.62
C ASN A 151 35.96 11.47 6.56
N HIS A 152 35.87 10.23 6.08
CA HIS A 152 35.76 9.06 6.95
C HIS A 152 37.16 8.57 7.30
N CYS A 153 37.59 8.73 8.55
CA CYS A 153 38.74 7.98 9.09
C CYS A 153 38.29 6.57 9.48
N SER A 154 39.11 5.59 9.13
CA SER A 154 38.99 4.18 9.51
C SER A 154 39.29 3.95 10.99
#